data_AF-A0A3B0RM60-F1
#
_entry.id   AF-A0A3B0RM60-F1
#
_cell.length_a   1.000
_cell.length_b   1.000
_cell.length_c   1.000
_cell.angle_alpha   90.00
_cell.angle_beta   90.00
_cell.angle_gamma   90.00
#
_symmetry.space_group_name_H-M   'P 1'
#
loop_
_entity.id
_entity.type
_entity.pdbx_description
1 polymer ?
#
loop_
_entity_poly.entity_id
_entity_poly.type
_entity_poly.pdbx_seq_one_letter_code
_entity_poly.pdbx_strand_id
1 'polypeptide(L)'
;MGNELLEEYEAGVARASRTIHTVKEGGLDAADLPDSLKQLAADNGFNGEAGAVLANKDGVLLGLGDGRDPFIAAAAADKLPKGDYSFAAWLNEDEAPLACLGWLMGGYRFDRYK
;
A
#
# COMPACT_ATOMS: atom_id res chain seq x y z
N MET A 1 -0.48 32.11 -6.39
CA MET A 1 0.48 31.00 -6.34
C MET A 1 -0.29 29.76 -6.77
N GLY A 2 -0.02 29.27 -7.99
CA GLY A 2 -0.72 28.11 -8.52
C GLY A 2 -0.42 26.91 -7.64
N ASN A 3 -1.46 26.29 -7.11
CA ASN A 3 -1.36 25.07 -6.33
C ASN A 3 -1.35 23.92 -7.34
N GLU A 4 -0.21 23.63 -7.94
CA GLU A 4 0.00 22.36 -8.65
C GLU A 4 0.02 21.26 -7.57
N LEU A 5 -1.18 20.81 -7.19
CA LEU A 5 -1.39 19.73 -6.23
C LEU A 5 -0.94 18.37 -6.77
N LEU A 6 -0.64 18.29 -8.07
CA LEU A 6 -0.25 17.09 -8.77
C LEU A 6 1.06 17.41 -9.50
N GLU A 7 2.14 16.81 -9.02
CA GLU A 7 3.40 16.76 -9.77
C GLU A 7 3.23 15.83 -10.98
N GLU A 8 3.88 16.16 -12.10
CA GLU A 8 3.88 15.24 -13.24
C GLU A 8 4.50 13.91 -12.83
N TYR A 9 4.00 12.82 -13.42
CA TYR A 9 4.57 11.49 -13.18
C TYR A 9 6.03 11.46 -13.65
N GLU A 10 6.96 11.41 -12.70
CA GLU A 10 8.37 11.17 -12.98
C GLU A 10 8.71 9.69 -12.83
N ALA A 11 9.02 9.03 -13.96
CA ALA A 11 9.40 7.62 -13.97
C ALA A 11 10.61 7.30 -13.07
N GLY A 12 11.50 8.28 -12.83
CA GLY A 12 12.64 8.14 -11.92
C GLY A 12 12.21 8.04 -10.44
N VAL A 13 11.28 8.90 -10.02
CA VAL A 13 10.69 8.88 -8.67
C VAL A 13 9.88 7.60 -8.46
N ALA A 14 9.10 7.19 -9.47
CA ALA A 14 8.35 5.95 -9.42
C ALA A 14 9.26 4.71 -9.20
N ARG A 15 10.44 4.68 -9.83
CA ARG A 15 11.42 3.60 -9.64
C ARG A 15 12.12 3.62 -8.29
N ALA A 16 12.22 4.78 -7.65
CA ALA A 16 12.83 4.94 -6.32
C ALA A 16 11.83 4.74 -5.17
N SER A 17 10.52 4.71 -5.47
CA SER A 17 9.45 4.51 -4.50
C SER A 17 9.50 3.11 -3.84
N ARG A 18 9.04 3.02 -2.60
CA ARG A 18 8.95 1.76 -1.87
C ARG A 18 7.76 0.96 -2.37
N THR A 19 8.01 -0.29 -2.78
CA THR A 19 6.97 -1.14 -3.34
C THR A 19 6.05 -1.72 -2.27
N ILE A 20 4.75 -1.62 -2.50
CA ILE A 20 3.66 -2.24 -1.74
C ILE A 20 3.25 -3.52 -2.46
N HIS A 21 3.45 -4.65 -1.79
CA HIS A 21 3.00 -5.95 -2.22
C HIS A 21 1.66 -6.26 -1.55
N THR A 22 0.66 -6.59 -2.36
CA THR A 22 -0.67 -6.94 -1.88
C THR A 22 -0.79 -8.46 -1.72
N VAL A 23 -1.36 -8.91 -0.61
CA VAL A 23 -1.45 -10.32 -0.26
C VAL A 23 -2.89 -10.65 0.15
N LYS A 24 -3.55 -11.56 -0.57
CA LYS A 24 -4.85 -12.12 -0.14
C LYS A 24 -4.65 -13.04 1.05
N GLU A 25 -5.71 -13.20 1.85
CA GLU A 25 -5.69 -14.10 3.00
C GLU A 25 -5.25 -15.52 2.61
N GLY A 26 -4.26 -16.07 3.31
CA GLY A 26 -3.68 -17.39 2.99
C GLY A 26 -2.83 -17.43 1.72
N GLY A 27 -2.60 -16.30 1.06
CA GLY A 27 -1.86 -16.20 -0.20
C GLY A 27 -0.36 -15.92 -0.05
N LEU A 28 0.18 -15.90 1.18
CA LEU A 28 1.56 -15.50 1.45
C LEU A 28 2.60 -16.40 0.75
N ASP A 29 2.38 -17.72 0.76
CA ASP A 29 3.32 -18.68 0.19
C ASP A 29 3.42 -18.62 -1.34
N ALA A 30 2.32 -18.24 -1.98
CA ALA A 30 2.23 -18.11 -3.44
C ALA A 30 2.66 -16.72 -3.94
N ALA A 31 2.86 -15.75 -3.04
CA ALA A 31 3.23 -14.40 -3.39
C ALA A 31 4.72 -14.30 -3.74
N ASP A 32 5.01 -13.63 -4.86
CA ASP A 32 6.38 -13.28 -5.24
C ASP A 32 6.84 -12.08 -4.40
N LEU A 33 7.47 -12.40 -3.27
CA LEU A 33 7.91 -11.44 -2.26
C LEU A 33 9.42 -11.59 -2.02
N PRO A 34 10.14 -10.47 -1.80
CA PRO A 34 11.48 -10.49 -1.24
C PRO A 34 11.56 -11.33 0.04
N ASP A 35 12.64 -12.08 0.23
CA ASP A 35 12.84 -12.95 1.39
C ASP A 35 12.73 -12.20 2.72
N SER A 36 13.16 -10.93 2.77
CA SER A 36 13.06 -10.10 3.96
C SER A 36 11.62 -9.76 4.33
N LEU A 37 10.70 -9.66 3.36
CA LEU A 37 9.27 -9.48 3.61
C LEU A 37 8.60 -10.78 4.02
N LYS A 38 9.01 -11.93 3.46
CA LYS A 38 8.52 -13.25 3.93
C LYS A 38 8.90 -13.50 5.40
N GLN A 39 10.15 -13.20 5.77
CA GLN A 39 10.59 -13.29 7.17
C GLN A 39 9.81 -12.33 8.07
N LEU A 40 9.61 -11.07 7.63
CA LEU A 40 8.83 -10.09 8.37
C LEU A 40 7.38 -10.56 8.61
N ALA A 41 6.76 -11.17 7.60
CA ALA A 41 5.42 -11.72 7.73
C ALA A 41 5.37 -12.86 8.75
N ALA A 42 6.31 -13.81 8.68
CA ALA A 42 6.40 -14.93 9.60
C ALA A 42 6.61 -14.47 11.05
N ASP A 43 7.52 -13.51 11.29
CA ASP A 43 7.83 -12.99 12.63
C ASP A 43 6.64 -12.29 13.29
N ASN A 44 5.70 -11.77 12.50
CA ASN A 44 4.53 -11.03 12.97
C ASN A 44 3.21 -11.81 12.81
N GLY A 45 3.26 -13.06 12.33
CA GLY A 45 2.06 -13.88 12.08
C GLY A 45 1.13 -13.32 11.00
N PHE A 46 1.65 -12.49 10.09
CA PHE A 46 0.86 -11.91 8.99
C PHE A 46 0.45 -12.99 7.99
N ASN A 47 -0.83 -13.02 7.64
CA ASN A 47 -1.38 -13.97 6.68
C ASN A 47 -2.24 -13.31 5.59
N GLY A 48 -2.13 -11.98 5.42
CA GLY A 48 -2.91 -11.22 4.44
C GLY A 48 -4.25 -10.74 4.96
N GLU A 49 -4.40 -10.58 6.27
CA GLU A 49 -5.62 -10.07 6.91
C GLU A 49 -5.98 -8.67 6.37
N ALA A 50 -7.27 -8.40 6.14
CA ALA A 50 -7.73 -7.15 5.56
C ALA A 50 -7.19 -5.92 6.33
N GLY A 51 -6.43 -5.07 5.64
CA GLY A 51 -5.90 -3.82 6.18
C GLY A 51 -4.70 -4.00 7.12
N ALA A 52 -4.18 -5.21 7.25
CA ALA A 52 -2.89 -5.44 7.90
C ALA A 52 -1.77 -4.83 7.04
N VAL A 53 -0.86 -4.11 7.68
CA VAL A 53 0.26 -3.43 7.02
C VAL A 53 1.53 -3.72 7.78
N LEU A 54 2.52 -4.26 7.09
CA LEU A 54 3.88 -4.45 7.61
C LEU A 54 4.87 -3.82 6.63
N ALA A 55 5.96 -3.26 7.15
CA ALA A 55 6.92 -2.56 6.31
C ALA A 55 8.35 -2.73 6.84
N ASN A 56 9.30 -2.93 5.94
CA ASN A 56 10.73 -2.87 6.23
C ASN A 56 11.45 -2.06 5.14
N LYS A 57 12.79 -2.00 5.20
CA LYS A 57 13.60 -1.24 4.22
C LYS A 57 13.42 -1.70 2.77
N ASP A 58 13.01 -2.95 2.54
CA ASP A 58 12.91 -3.56 1.21
C ASP A 58 11.50 -3.46 0.62
N GLY A 59 10.47 -3.09 1.41
CA GLY A 59 9.13 -2.87 0.89
C GLY A 59 8.04 -2.83 1.96
N VAL A 60 6.80 -3.02 1.51
CA VAL A 60 5.58 -3.02 2.32
C VAL A 60 4.70 -4.22 1.93
N LEU A 61 4.06 -4.83 2.92
CA LEU A 61 2.97 -5.80 2.76
C LEU A 61 1.65 -5.12 3.11
N LEU A 62 0.64 -5.30 2.25
CA LEU A 62 -0.74 -4.92 2.50
C LEU A 62 -1.64 -6.16 2.37
N GLY A 63 -2.33 -6.51 3.45
CA GLY A 63 -3.30 -7.60 3.47
C GLY A 63 -4.64 -7.19 2.85
N LEU A 64 -5.13 -7.99 1.92
CA LEU A 64 -6.38 -7.76 1.18
C LEU A 64 -7.59 -8.48 1.78
N GLY A 65 -7.38 -9.40 2.73
CA GLY A 65 -8.44 -10.31 3.18
C GLY A 65 -8.97 -11.15 2.02
N ASP A 66 -10.29 -11.15 1.85
CA ASP A 66 -10.97 -11.81 0.73
C ASP A 66 -10.86 -11.04 -0.61
N GLY A 67 -10.30 -9.83 -0.59
CA GLY A 67 -10.10 -8.98 -1.76
C GLY A 67 -11.36 -8.23 -2.23
N ARG A 68 -12.40 -8.12 -1.40
CA ARG A 68 -13.64 -7.43 -1.75
C ARG A 68 -13.71 -5.96 -1.34
N ASP A 69 -12.81 -5.50 -0.48
CA ASP A 69 -12.76 -4.10 -0.06
C ASP A 69 -12.03 -3.26 -1.11
N PRO A 70 -12.75 -2.42 -1.87
CA PRO A 70 -12.14 -1.61 -2.92
C PRO A 70 -11.32 -0.43 -2.36
N PHE A 71 -11.47 -0.09 -1.07
CA PHE A 71 -10.78 1.02 -0.40
C PHE A 71 -9.62 0.56 0.48
N ILE A 72 -9.23 -0.70 0.40
CA ILE A 72 -8.21 -1.32 1.28
C ILE A 72 -6.87 -0.58 1.31
N ALA A 73 -6.53 0.13 0.23
CA ALA A 73 -5.36 1.00 0.13
C ALA A 73 -5.33 2.13 1.19
N ALA A 74 -6.49 2.51 1.74
CA ALA A 74 -6.60 3.47 2.84
C ALA A 74 -5.79 3.03 4.06
N ALA A 75 -5.76 1.72 4.36
CA ALA A 75 -5.02 1.18 5.50
C ALA A 75 -3.51 1.40 5.36
N ALA A 76 -2.97 1.29 4.14
CA ALA A 76 -1.57 1.59 3.86
C ALA A 76 -1.28 3.08 4.05
N ALA A 77 -2.08 3.95 3.43
CA ALA A 77 -1.91 5.41 3.55
C ALA A 77 -2.01 5.92 5.01
N ASP A 78 -2.86 5.30 5.82
CA ASP A 78 -3.09 5.69 7.22
C ASP A 78 -1.90 5.32 8.13
N LYS A 79 -1.25 4.18 7.88
CA LYS A 79 -0.23 3.57 8.77
C LYS A 79 1.20 3.82 8.33
N LEU A 80 1.43 4.04 7.04
CA LEU A 80 2.78 4.21 6.51
C LEU A 80 3.36 5.58 6.86
N PRO A 81 4.66 5.66 7.17
CA PRO A 81 5.32 6.95 7.34
C PRO A 81 5.37 7.70 6.00
N LYS A 82 5.53 9.03 6.08
CA LYS A 82 5.72 9.88 4.90
C LYS A 82 6.81 9.32 3.98
N GLY A 83 6.51 9.20 2.70
CA GLY A 83 7.40 8.72 1.67
C GLY A 83 6.65 8.38 0.39
N ASP A 84 7.39 7.99 -0.64
CA ASP A 84 6.85 7.61 -1.94
C ASP A 84 6.64 6.10 -2.00
N TYR A 85 5.47 5.69 -2.47
CA TYR A 85 5.09 4.28 -2.56
C TYR A 85 4.48 3.97 -3.92
N SER A 86 4.69 2.74 -4.38
CA SER A 86 4.07 2.20 -5.60
C SER A 86 3.53 0.80 -5.34
N PHE A 87 2.46 0.40 -6.02
CA PHE A 87 1.92 -0.96 -5.90
C PHE A 87 2.64 -1.90 -6.89
N ALA A 88 3.12 -3.07 -6.41
CA ALA A 88 3.92 -4.02 -7.20
C ALA A 88 3.16 -4.59 -8.41
N ALA A 89 1.90 -4.95 -8.19
CA ALA A 89 0.96 -5.35 -9.22
C ALA A 89 -0.27 -4.47 -9.03
N TRP A 90 -0.67 -3.79 -10.09
CA TRP A 90 -1.89 -3.04 -10.05
C TRP A 90 -3.07 -4.02 -9.90
N LEU A 91 -3.78 -3.94 -8.77
CA LEU A 91 -5.16 -4.42 -8.60
C LEU A 91 -5.89 -3.91 -9.84
N ASN A 92 -6.16 -4.77 -10.82
CA ASN A 92 -6.67 -4.53 -12.20
C ASN A 92 -7.11 -3.10 -12.64
N GLU A 93 -7.12 -2.80 -13.95
CA GLU A 93 -7.45 -1.44 -14.43
C GLU A 93 -8.80 -0.88 -13.88
N ASP A 94 -9.75 -1.75 -13.54
CA ASP A 94 -11.04 -1.39 -12.96
C ASP A 94 -10.99 -1.05 -11.44
N GLU A 95 -10.10 -1.70 -10.67
CA GLU A 95 -9.88 -1.46 -9.24
C GLU A 95 -9.00 -0.24 -8.99
N ALA A 96 -8.27 0.20 -10.03
CA ALA A 96 -7.38 1.36 -10.03
C ALA A 96 -7.94 2.59 -9.33
N PRO A 97 -9.12 3.10 -9.76
CA PRO A 97 -9.59 4.39 -9.30
C PRO A 97 -10.04 4.31 -7.85
N LEU A 98 -10.57 3.15 -7.43
CA LEU A 98 -11.05 2.94 -6.07
C LEU A 98 -9.88 2.77 -5.09
N ALA A 99 -8.82 2.07 -5.49
CA ALA A 99 -7.60 1.99 -4.69
C ALA A 99 -6.95 3.38 -4.51
N CYS A 100 -6.87 4.19 -5.57
CA CYS A 100 -6.42 5.58 -5.50
C CYS A 100 -7.30 6.42 -4.56
N LEU A 101 -8.62 6.30 -4.67
CA LEU A 101 -9.56 7.00 -3.79
C LEU A 101 -9.37 6.57 -2.33
N GLY A 102 -9.22 5.27 -2.07
CA GLY A 102 -8.91 4.73 -0.75
C GLY A 102 -7.62 5.31 -0.18
N TRP A 103 -6.56 5.35 -0.97
CA TRP A 103 -5.28 5.97 -0.57
C TRP A 103 -5.45 7.44 -0.16
N LEU A 104 -6.13 8.25 -0.97
CA LEU A 104 -6.39 9.67 -0.67
C LEU A 104 -7.20 9.85 0.62
N MET A 105 -8.20 8.99 0.84
CA MET A 105 -9.02 9.03 2.05
C MET A 105 -8.25 8.62 3.30
N GLY A 106 -7.37 7.61 3.21
CA GLY A 106 -6.55 7.15 4.33
C GLY A 106 -5.52 8.19 4.80
N GLY A 107 -5.01 9.01 3.88
CA GLY A 107 -4.08 10.10 4.20
C GLY A 107 -4.75 11.37 4.77
N TYR A 108 -6.08 11.48 4.70
CA TYR A 108 -6.78 12.69 5.14
C TYR A 108 -6.74 12.84 6.67
N ARG A 109 -6.44 14.06 7.13
CA ARG A 109 -6.47 14.45 8.55
C ARG A 109 -7.18 15.79 8.70
N PHE A 110 -8.20 15.82 9.56
CA PHE A 110 -8.81 17.08 10.00
C PHE A 110 -8.13 17.53 11.30
N ASP A 111 -7.18 18.44 11.19
CA ASP A 111 -6.31 18.93 12.27
C ASP A 111 -6.64 20.35 12.75
N ARG A 112 -7.72 20.95 12.23
CA ARG A 112 -8.16 22.33 12.46
C ARG A 112 -8.26 22.80 13.93
N TYR A 113 -8.46 21.87 14.87
CA TYR A 113 -8.71 22.15 16.30
C TYR A 113 -7.83 21.31 17.25
N LYS A 114 -6.68 20.82 16.79
CA LYS A 114 -5.71 20.11 17.62
C LYS A 114 -4.57 21.02 18.09
#